data_AF-A0A2Z4U8U9-F1
#
_entry.id   AF-A0A2Z4U8U9-F1
#
_cell.length_a   1.000
_cell.length_b   1.000
_cell.length_c   1.000
_cell.angle_alpha   90.00
_cell.angle_beta   90.00
_cell.angle_gamma   90.00
#
_symmetry.space_group_name_H-M   'P 1'
#
loop_
_entity.id
_entity.type
_entity.pdbx_description
1 polymer ?
#
loop_
_entity_poly.entity_id
_entity_poly.type
_entity_poly.pdbx_seq_one_letter_code
_entity_poly.pdbx_strand_id
1 'polypeptide(L)'
;MKLKYPAEAFAFGIVLFSAGMKEAFAAGILVILATVFAEALRNLLKDWVPEWSLYLCVCIGTVAVCASVFLLGFTALGIPVDNTGMWIMTCILGLFIVKHVLTGAIDGEYGELFWETAIAWGFWILLAVAREFFGAGTIFENSICQAEFQSKIFQDTMFGFLTAGMTLAFTNGVLKKKSANTHSLLVVIPLAVFMRPFAMESFGALLGQIWTIAVPIILFMSVKVTLKFARTSRAYKGLPVEMLAMGFIYMILSIY
;
A
#
# COMPACT_ATOMS: atom_id res chain seq x y z
N MET A 1 9.15 -6.51 -19.83
CA MET A 1 9.64 -7.17 -18.60
C MET A 1 8.53 -7.17 -17.57
N LYS A 2 8.32 -8.32 -16.91
CA LYS A 2 7.35 -8.47 -15.82
C LYS A 2 7.84 -7.72 -14.58
N LEU A 3 6.91 -7.19 -13.80
CA LEU A 3 7.18 -6.52 -12.52
C LEU A 3 7.68 -7.56 -11.51
N LYS A 4 8.79 -7.33 -10.81
CA LYS A 4 9.29 -8.26 -9.78
C LYS A 4 9.03 -7.76 -8.38
N TYR A 5 8.85 -6.47 -8.15
CA TYR A 5 8.41 -5.94 -6.85
C TYR A 5 6.88 -6.13 -6.61
N PRO A 6 6.44 -6.33 -5.36
CA PRO A 6 5.04 -6.55 -4.99
C PRO A 6 4.24 -5.24 -4.98
N ALA A 7 3.81 -4.78 -6.16
CA ALA A 7 3.17 -3.47 -6.30
C ALA A 7 1.88 -3.29 -5.48
N GLU A 8 1.09 -4.35 -5.27
CA GLU A 8 -0.13 -4.28 -4.44
C GLU A 8 0.20 -4.07 -2.96
N ALA A 9 1.19 -4.80 -2.44
CA ALA A 9 1.65 -4.65 -1.06
C ALA A 9 2.27 -3.27 -0.81
N PHE A 10 3.07 -2.76 -1.76
CA PHE A 10 3.59 -1.39 -1.70
C PHE A 10 2.47 -0.36 -1.79
N ALA A 11 1.51 -0.47 -2.72
CA ALA A 11 0.39 0.46 -2.80
C ALA A 11 -0.36 0.55 -1.47
N PHE A 12 -0.71 -0.61 -0.92
CA PHE A 12 -1.44 -0.71 0.33
C PHE A 12 -0.64 -0.17 1.52
N GLY A 13 0.64 -0.55 1.62
CA GLY A 13 1.54 -0.06 2.65
C GLY A 13 1.76 1.45 2.58
N ILE A 14 1.91 2.02 1.38
CA ILE A 14 2.08 3.47 1.19
C ILE A 14 0.84 4.22 1.65
N VAL A 15 -0.37 3.77 1.30
CA VAL A 15 -1.59 4.46 1.74
C VAL A 15 -1.69 4.49 3.28
N LEU A 16 -1.28 3.40 3.95
CA LEU A 16 -1.36 3.28 5.40
C LEU A 16 -0.26 4.01 6.14
N PHE A 17 0.99 3.90 5.68
CA PHE A 17 2.18 4.31 6.43
C PHE A 17 3.00 5.36 5.67
N SER A 18 2.36 6.39 5.11
CA SER A 18 3.07 7.52 4.48
C SER A 18 2.76 8.88 5.11
N ALA A 19 2.07 8.91 6.26
CA ALA A 19 1.78 10.15 6.97
C ALA A 19 3.06 10.77 7.58
N GLY A 20 3.97 9.94 8.06
CA GLY A 20 5.29 10.34 8.57
C GLY A 20 6.45 9.57 7.94
N MET A 21 7.62 10.20 7.89
CA MET A 21 8.84 9.58 7.37
C MET A 21 9.26 8.35 8.18
N LYS A 22 9.16 8.40 9.50
CA LYS A 22 9.55 7.32 10.42
C LYS A 22 8.74 6.04 10.16
N GLU A 23 7.43 6.19 9.99
CA GLU A 23 6.52 5.08 9.65
C GLU A 23 6.82 4.53 8.25
N ALA A 24 6.98 5.40 7.25
CA ALA A 24 7.28 5.00 5.87
C ALA A 24 8.61 4.26 5.76
N PHE A 25 9.63 4.73 6.47
CA PHE A 25 10.95 4.12 6.51
C PHE A 25 10.86 2.69 7.08
N ALA A 26 10.25 2.55 8.27
CA ALA A 26 10.10 1.27 8.94
C ALA A 26 9.22 0.30 8.13
N ALA A 27 8.01 0.73 7.77
CA ALA A 27 7.06 -0.08 7.04
C ALA A 27 7.66 -0.62 5.74
N GLY A 28 8.38 0.22 4.98
CA GLY A 28 9.03 -0.21 3.75
C GLY A 28 10.07 -1.31 3.95
N ILE A 29 10.93 -1.20 4.97
CA ILE A 29 11.90 -2.26 5.30
C ILE A 29 11.17 -3.55 5.69
N LEU A 30 10.10 -3.45 6.47
CA LEU A 30 9.32 -4.61 6.90
C LEU A 30 8.59 -5.28 5.74
N VAL A 31 8.06 -4.52 4.77
CA VAL A 31 7.51 -5.06 3.52
C VAL A 31 8.59 -5.85 2.77
N ILE A 32 9.78 -5.27 2.59
CA ILE A 32 10.89 -5.93 1.89
C ILE A 32 11.27 -7.23 2.61
N LEU A 33 11.48 -7.18 3.92
CA LEU A 33 11.82 -8.34 4.74
C LEU A 33 10.75 -9.45 4.63
N ALA A 34 9.47 -9.09 4.76
CA ALA A 34 8.37 -10.05 4.65
C ALA A 34 8.29 -10.68 3.25
N THR A 35 8.62 -9.92 2.20
CA THR A 35 8.63 -10.45 0.81
C THR A 35 9.75 -11.44 0.57
N VAL A 36 10.95 -11.13 1.06
CA VAL A 36 12.11 -12.03 1.00
C VAL A 36 11.87 -13.27 1.84
N PHE A 37 11.28 -13.12 3.02
CA PHE A 37 10.90 -14.25 3.87
C PHE A 37 9.90 -15.18 3.17
N ALA A 38 8.86 -14.62 2.55
CA ALA A 38 7.86 -15.39 1.82
C ALA A 38 8.47 -16.18 0.66
N GLU A 39 9.40 -15.58 -0.08
CA GLU A 39 10.12 -16.25 -1.17
C GLU A 39 11.06 -17.34 -0.63
N ALA A 40 11.83 -17.05 0.43
CA ALA A 40 12.70 -18.02 1.08
C ALA A 40 11.91 -19.23 1.61
N LEU A 41 10.77 -18.99 2.26
CA LEU A 41 9.88 -20.02 2.77
C LEU A 41 9.30 -20.88 1.63
N ARG A 42 8.89 -20.24 0.52
CA ARG A 42 8.43 -20.94 -0.68
C ARG A 42 9.52 -21.83 -1.25
N ASN A 43 10.74 -21.30 -1.43
CA ASN A 43 11.85 -22.03 -2.04
C ASN A 43 12.30 -23.22 -1.18
N LEU A 44 12.28 -23.08 0.15
CA LEU A 44 12.64 -24.16 1.08
C LEU A 44 11.62 -25.30 1.07
N LEU A 45 10.32 -24.99 0.95
CA LEU A 45 9.25 -25.99 1.01
C LEU A 45 8.94 -26.63 -0.35
N LYS A 46 9.35 -26.00 -1.47
CA LYS A 46 8.99 -26.41 -2.84
C LYS A 46 9.38 -27.84 -3.17
N ASP A 47 10.52 -28.29 -2.67
CA ASP A 47 11.03 -29.63 -2.94
C ASP A 47 10.46 -30.70 -2.00
N TRP A 48 9.83 -30.30 -0.90
CA TRP A 48 9.47 -31.20 0.20
C TRP A 48 7.96 -31.45 0.33
N VAL A 49 7.13 -30.56 -0.23
CA VAL A 49 5.68 -30.53 0.05
C VAL A 49 4.90 -30.41 -1.26
N PRO A 50 3.76 -31.12 -1.43
CA PRO A 50 2.89 -30.94 -2.59
C PRO A 50 2.32 -29.52 -2.67
N GLU A 51 2.07 -29.06 -3.89
CA GLU A 51 1.73 -27.64 -4.18
C GLU A 51 0.60 -27.09 -3.30
N TRP A 52 -0.49 -27.84 -3.10
CA TRP A 52 -1.64 -27.41 -2.28
C TRP A 52 -1.27 -27.08 -0.84
N SER A 53 -0.43 -27.93 -0.22
CA SER A 53 0.01 -27.71 1.15
C SER A 53 1.08 -26.62 1.21
N LEU A 54 1.92 -26.50 0.18
CA LEU A 54 2.89 -25.40 0.07
C LEU A 54 2.20 -24.04 0.03
N TYR A 55 1.13 -23.89 -0.77
CA TYR A 55 0.37 -22.64 -0.84
C TYR A 55 -0.18 -22.22 0.53
N LEU A 56 -0.76 -23.17 1.28
CA LEU A 56 -1.31 -22.90 2.61
C LEU A 56 -0.21 -22.58 3.63
N CYS A 57 0.88 -23.35 3.66
CA CYS A 57 2.00 -23.12 4.58
C CYS A 57 2.65 -21.76 4.35
N VAL A 58 2.94 -21.39 3.09
CA VAL A 58 3.51 -20.09 2.75
C VAL A 58 2.55 -18.97 3.11
N CYS A 59 1.25 -19.15 2.88
CA CYS A 59 0.24 -18.16 3.23
C CYS A 59 0.18 -17.91 4.74
N ILE A 60 -0.05 -18.96 5.55
CA ILE A 60 -0.17 -18.84 6.99
C ILE A 60 1.13 -18.33 7.61
N GLY A 61 2.27 -18.89 7.20
CA GLY A 61 3.59 -18.52 7.71
C GLY A 61 3.94 -17.06 7.42
N THR A 62 3.77 -16.62 6.17
CA THR A 62 4.08 -15.24 5.78
C THR A 62 3.15 -14.24 6.45
N VAL A 63 1.84 -14.51 6.50
CA VAL A 63 0.87 -13.59 7.11
C VAL A 63 1.13 -13.44 8.61
N ALA A 64 1.36 -14.56 9.32
CA ALA A 64 1.64 -14.54 10.75
C ALA A 64 2.95 -13.81 11.07
N VAL A 65 4.01 -14.07 10.28
CA VAL A 65 5.30 -13.39 10.45
C VAL A 65 5.19 -11.91 10.10
N CYS A 66 4.50 -11.56 9.02
CA CYS A 66 4.28 -10.17 8.62
C CYS A 66 3.59 -9.39 9.74
N ALA A 67 2.44 -9.87 10.24
CA ALA A 67 1.72 -9.18 11.32
C ALA A 67 2.57 -9.05 12.60
N SER A 68 3.30 -10.10 12.98
CA SER A 68 4.13 -10.11 14.19
C SER A 68 5.33 -9.15 14.06
N VAL A 69 6.00 -9.14 12.91
CA VAL A 69 7.16 -8.29 12.65
C VAL A 69 6.74 -6.81 12.57
N PHE A 70 5.59 -6.49 11.98
CA PHE A 70 5.05 -5.13 11.99
C PHE A 70 4.72 -4.64 13.40
N LEU A 71 4.14 -5.50 14.23
CA LEU A 71 3.83 -5.16 15.61
C LEU A 71 5.11 -4.92 16.43
N LEU A 72 6.10 -5.81 16.33
CA LEU A 72 7.40 -5.65 17.00
C LEU A 72 8.19 -4.45 16.46
N GLY A 73 8.20 -4.23 15.15
CA GLY A 73 8.92 -3.13 14.51
C GLY A 73 8.36 -1.76 14.91
N PHE A 74 7.04 -1.61 14.95
CA PHE A 74 6.42 -0.34 15.35
C PHE A 74 6.49 -0.09 16.85
N THR A 75 6.34 -1.13 17.68
CA THR A 75 6.54 -1.00 19.14
C THR A 75 7.97 -0.59 19.48
N ALA A 76 8.98 -1.16 18.81
CA ALA A 76 10.39 -0.77 18.98
C ALA A 76 10.66 0.70 18.61
N LEU A 77 9.87 1.27 17.70
CA LEU A 77 9.97 2.66 17.26
C LEU A 77 9.08 3.62 18.09
N GLY A 78 8.34 3.09 19.08
CA GLY A 78 7.40 3.85 19.89
C GLY A 78 6.16 4.33 19.12
N ILE A 79 5.85 3.72 17.97
CA ILE A 79 4.64 4.01 17.20
C ILE A 79 3.50 3.21 17.85
N PRO A 80 2.39 3.85 18.27
CA PRO A 80 1.32 3.16 18.98
C PRO A 80 0.64 2.10 18.09
N VAL A 81 0.64 0.84 18.52
CA VAL A 81 0.10 -0.31 17.77
C VAL A 81 -1.22 -0.84 18.35
N ASP A 82 -1.82 -0.13 19.30
CA ASP A 82 -2.92 -0.64 20.15
C ASP A 82 -4.27 -0.86 19.43
N ASN A 83 -4.32 -0.66 18.12
CA ASN A 83 -5.54 -0.82 17.33
C ASN A 83 -5.60 -2.22 16.68
N THR A 84 -6.60 -3.01 17.05
CA THR A 84 -6.98 -4.28 16.37
C THR A 84 -7.09 -4.10 14.85
N GLY A 85 -7.45 -2.90 14.39
CA GLY A 85 -7.45 -2.52 12.98
C GLY A 85 -6.08 -2.58 12.31
N MET A 86 -5.00 -2.08 12.96
CA MET A 86 -3.65 -2.14 12.38
C MET A 86 -3.16 -3.57 12.21
N TRP A 87 -3.45 -4.45 13.19
CA TRP A 87 -3.12 -5.86 13.07
C TRP A 87 -3.80 -6.50 11.85
N ILE A 88 -5.11 -6.26 11.66
CA ILE A 88 -5.83 -6.77 10.48
C ILE A 88 -5.25 -6.21 9.17
N MET A 89 -4.90 -4.92 9.13
CA MET A 89 -4.28 -4.33 7.94
C MET A 89 -2.92 -4.97 7.63
N THR A 90 -2.08 -5.23 8.64
CA THR A 90 -0.80 -5.91 8.43
C THR A 90 -0.96 -7.36 7.97
N CYS A 91 -2.03 -8.06 8.40
CA CYS A 91 -2.39 -9.37 7.87
C CYS A 91 -2.78 -9.30 6.38
N ILE A 92 -3.61 -8.31 6.00
CA ILE A 92 -4.01 -8.08 4.59
C ILE A 92 -2.79 -7.73 3.73
N LEU A 93 -1.86 -6.93 4.25
CA LEU A 93 -0.60 -6.64 3.61
C LEU A 93 0.21 -7.92 3.36
N GLY A 94 0.30 -8.80 4.36
CA GLY A 94 0.92 -10.12 4.23
C GLY A 94 0.29 -10.98 3.12
N LEU A 95 -1.04 -10.93 2.98
CA LEU A 95 -1.75 -11.64 1.90
C LEU A 95 -1.39 -11.10 0.51
N PHE A 96 -1.20 -9.79 0.34
CA PHE A 96 -0.72 -9.24 -0.94
C PHE A 96 0.71 -9.67 -1.28
N ILE A 97 1.57 -9.76 -0.27
CA ILE A 97 2.93 -10.29 -0.42
C ILE A 97 2.88 -11.74 -0.88
N VAL A 98 2.10 -12.58 -0.18
CA VAL A 98 1.92 -14.00 -0.50
C VAL A 98 1.40 -14.17 -1.91
N LYS A 99 0.36 -13.42 -2.29
CA LYS A 99 -0.20 -13.46 -3.64
C LYS A 99 0.88 -13.14 -4.67
N HIS A 100 1.67 -12.09 -4.46
CA HIS A 100 2.76 -11.72 -5.37
C HIS A 100 3.83 -12.81 -5.46
N VAL A 101 4.24 -13.40 -4.33
CA VAL A 101 5.25 -14.47 -4.32
C VAL A 101 4.75 -15.74 -4.98
N LEU A 102 3.48 -16.11 -4.81
CA LEU A 102 2.91 -17.34 -5.37
C LEU A 102 2.58 -17.22 -6.86
N THR A 103 2.08 -16.06 -7.29
CA THR A 103 1.71 -15.80 -8.70
C THR A 103 2.85 -15.21 -9.53
N GLY A 104 3.85 -14.66 -8.86
CA GLY A 104 5.06 -14.10 -9.45
C GLY A 104 6.04 -15.18 -9.88
N ALA A 105 6.71 -14.92 -11.00
CA ALA A 105 7.90 -15.66 -11.42
C ALA A 105 9.13 -15.00 -10.76
N ILE A 106 9.25 -15.19 -9.45
CA ILE A 106 10.42 -14.80 -8.67
C ILE A 106 11.20 -16.10 -8.44
N ASP A 107 12.01 -16.48 -9.44
CA ASP A 107 12.75 -17.75 -9.46
C ASP A 107 14.10 -17.58 -8.74
N GLY A 108 14.10 -17.09 -7.49
CA GLY A 108 15.32 -16.95 -6.69
C GLY A 108 16.24 -15.79 -7.10
N GLU A 109 15.74 -14.87 -7.92
CA GLU A 109 16.47 -13.66 -8.33
C GLU A 109 16.37 -12.55 -7.26
N TYR A 110 16.88 -12.83 -6.06
CA TYR A 110 16.83 -11.91 -4.92
C TYR A 110 17.46 -10.56 -5.23
N GLY A 111 18.52 -10.50 -6.04
CA GLY A 111 19.18 -9.26 -6.43
C GLY A 111 18.25 -8.30 -7.18
N GLU A 112 17.47 -8.80 -8.14
CA GLU A 112 16.49 -7.96 -8.85
C GLU A 112 15.31 -7.58 -7.96
N LEU A 113 14.87 -8.49 -7.07
CA LEU A 113 13.82 -8.19 -6.10
C LEU A 113 14.24 -7.05 -5.16
N PHE A 114 15.44 -7.14 -4.56
CA PHE A 114 15.96 -6.09 -3.68
C PHE A 114 16.14 -4.78 -4.42
N TRP A 115 16.65 -4.81 -5.65
CA TRP A 115 16.84 -3.61 -6.45
C TRP A 115 15.52 -2.89 -6.75
N GLU A 116 14.51 -3.61 -7.26
CA GLU A 116 13.23 -3.01 -7.60
C GLU A 116 12.46 -2.53 -6.37
N THR A 117 12.51 -3.30 -5.27
CA THR A 117 11.85 -2.91 -4.01
C THR A 117 12.55 -1.74 -3.33
N ALA A 118 13.88 -1.65 -3.39
CA ALA A 118 14.63 -0.51 -2.86
C ALA A 118 14.30 0.79 -3.61
N ILE A 119 14.12 0.75 -4.93
CA ILE A 119 13.68 1.92 -5.69
C ILE A 119 12.27 2.35 -5.27
N ALA A 120 11.34 1.40 -5.14
CA ALA A 120 9.98 1.69 -4.68
C ALA A 120 9.97 2.32 -3.28
N TRP A 121 10.77 1.75 -2.37
CA TRP A 121 10.93 2.25 -1.01
C TRP A 121 11.58 3.64 -0.96
N GLY A 122 12.60 3.89 -1.79
CA GLY A 122 13.24 5.22 -1.87
C GLY A 122 12.26 6.32 -2.29
N PHE A 123 11.43 6.05 -3.30
CA PHE A 123 10.37 7.01 -3.69
C PHE A 123 9.29 7.17 -2.63
N TRP A 124 8.94 6.10 -1.92
CA TRP A 124 8.00 6.16 -0.81
C TRP A 124 8.52 7.10 0.29
N ILE A 125 9.76 6.92 0.74
CA ILE A 125 10.36 7.80 1.76
C ILE A 125 10.36 9.25 1.27
N LEU A 126 10.78 9.51 0.03
CA LEU A 126 10.85 10.87 -0.51
C LEU A 126 9.48 11.56 -0.49
N LEU A 127 8.42 10.86 -0.91
CA LEU A 127 7.07 11.41 -0.88
C LEU A 127 6.50 11.49 0.53
N ALA A 128 6.87 10.59 1.45
CA ALA A 128 6.49 10.68 2.86
C ALA A 128 7.14 11.89 3.54
N VAL A 129 8.40 12.20 3.23
CA VAL A 129 9.09 13.41 3.71
C VAL A 129 8.37 14.67 3.22
N ALA A 130 8.01 14.73 1.93
CA ALA A 130 7.25 15.85 1.40
C ALA A 130 5.89 15.98 2.11
N ARG A 131 5.20 14.86 2.31
CA ARG A 131 3.88 14.82 2.96
C ARG A 131 3.93 15.21 4.43
N GLU A 132 4.95 14.79 5.16
CA GLU A 132 5.19 15.18 6.56
C GLU A 132 5.48 16.69 6.66
N PHE A 133 6.32 17.21 5.75
CA PHE A 133 6.67 18.62 5.71
C PHE A 133 5.47 19.52 5.37
N PHE A 134 4.65 19.16 4.37
CA PHE A 134 3.43 19.91 4.04
C PHE A 134 2.34 19.77 5.11
N GLY A 135 2.34 18.66 5.84
CA GLY A 135 1.37 18.36 6.89
C GLY A 135 1.61 19.14 8.18
N ALA A 136 2.81 19.01 8.72
CA ALA A 136 3.17 19.46 10.07
C ALA A 136 4.39 20.38 10.12
N GLY A 137 5.09 20.58 8.99
CA GLY A 137 6.35 21.34 8.96
C GLY A 137 7.52 20.64 9.65
N THR A 138 7.36 19.35 9.93
CA THR A 138 8.36 18.48 10.54
C THR A 138 8.95 17.55 9.49
N ILE A 139 10.19 17.12 9.73
CA ILE A 139 10.75 15.93 9.11
C ILE A 139 11.31 15.07 10.24
N PHE A 140 10.88 13.81 10.29
CA PHE A 140 11.28 12.88 11.34
C PHE A 140 10.92 13.40 12.73
N GLU A 141 9.70 13.94 12.88
CA GLU A 141 9.18 14.58 14.12
C GLU A 141 9.97 15.82 14.57
N ASN A 142 11.04 16.21 13.87
CA ASN A 142 11.80 17.42 14.17
C ASN A 142 11.24 18.60 13.38
N SER A 143 10.97 19.72 14.04
CA SER A 143 10.45 20.92 13.38
C SER A 143 11.53 21.58 12.54
N ILE A 144 11.19 21.87 11.28
CA ILE A 144 12.12 22.54 10.35
C ILE A 144 11.62 23.95 10.05
N CYS A 145 10.37 24.06 9.62
CA CYS A 145 9.78 25.32 9.23
C CYS A 145 8.28 25.26 9.46
N GLN A 146 7.72 26.27 10.13
CA GLN A 146 6.27 26.45 10.21
C GLN A 146 5.86 27.58 9.27
N ALA A 147 5.02 27.25 8.29
CA ALA A 147 4.55 28.19 7.29
C ALA A 147 3.02 28.09 7.16
N GLU A 148 2.38 29.20 6.77
CA GLU A 148 0.91 29.30 6.72
C GLU A 148 0.24 28.35 5.71
N PHE A 149 1.00 27.82 4.73
CA PHE A 149 0.47 26.87 3.75
C PHE A 149 0.41 25.42 4.26
N GLN A 150 0.96 25.12 5.44
CA GLN A 150 0.97 23.76 5.99
C GLN A 150 -0.40 23.38 6.53
N SER A 151 -0.85 22.17 6.22
CA SER A 151 -2.19 21.71 6.59
C SER A 151 -2.20 20.22 6.89
N LYS A 152 -2.87 19.85 8.00
CA LYS A 152 -3.06 18.45 8.39
C LYS A 152 -3.77 17.60 7.33
N ILE A 153 -4.52 18.22 6.41
CA ILE A 153 -5.17 17.53 5.30
C ILE A 153 -4.14 16.77 4.44
N PHE A 154 -2.91 17.29 4.32
CA PHE A 154 -1.84 16.57 3.60
C PHE A 154 -1.49 15.22 4.24
N GLN A 155 -1.78 15.00 5.53
CA GLN A 155 -1.57 13.72 6.23
C GLN A 155 -2.77 12.78 6.16
N ASP A 156 -3.89 13.19 5.55
CA ASP A 156 -5.07 12.35 5.38
C ASP A 156 -4.95 11.35 4.23
N THR A 157 -5.71 10.25 4.33
CA THR A 157 -5.73 9.11 3.40
C THR A 157 -5.80 9.49 1.92
N MET A 158 -6.46 10.61 1.58
CA MET A 158 -6.53 11.16 0.23
C MET A 158 -5.13 11.32 -0.39
N PHE A 159 -4.23 11.97 0.33
CA PHE A 159 -2.85 12.16 -0.07
C PHE A 159 -2.03 10.86 0.07
N GLY A 160 -2.46 9.91 0.91
CA GLY A 160 -1.95 8.54 0.93
C GLY A 160 -2.17 7.81 -0.40
N PHE A 161 -3.36 7.91 -0.99
CA PHE A 161 -3.65 7.35 -2.31
C PHE A 161 -2.86 8.05 -3.43
N LEU A 162 -2.74 9.39 -3.36
CA LEU A 162 -1.95 10.15 -4.33
C LEU A 162 -0.46 9.77 -4.26
N THR A 163 0.10 9.67 -3.05
CA THR A 163 1.50 9.27 -2.85
C THR A 163 1.74 7.83 -3.30
N ALA A 164 0.81 6.89 -3.05
CA ALA A 164 0.90 5.53 -3.58
C ALA A 164 0.93 5.52 -5.11
N GLY A 165 0.03 6.26 -5.75
CA GLY A 165 -0.01 6.39 -7.21
C GLY A 165 1.25 6.99 -7.81
N MET A 166 1.77 8.08 -7.22
CA MET A 166 3.00 8.74 -7.68
C MET A 166 4.24 7.87 -7.45
N THR A 167 4.40 7.28 -6.26
CA THR A 167 5.52 6.38 -5.92
C THR A 167 5.63 5.25 -6.93
N LEU A 168 4.51 4.58 -7.22
CA LEU A 168 4.49 3.47 -8.17
C LEU A 168 4.73 3.94 -9.60
N ALA A 169 4.19 5.10 -10.00
CA ALA A 169 4.44 5.66 -11.32
C ALA A 169 5.93 6.02 -11.52
N PHE A 170 6.57 6.65 -10.54
CA PHE A 170 8.00 6.98 -10.60
C PHE A 170 8.86 5.73 -10.63
N THR A 171 8.55 4.75 -9.78
CA THR A 171 9.21 3.44 -9.78
C THR A 171 9.10 2.74 -11.14
N ASN A 172 7.90 2.69 -11.72
CA ASN A 172 7.68 2.13 -13.06
C ASN A 172 8.40 2.92 -14.16
N GLY A 173 8.49 4.24 -14.02
CA GLY A 173 9.21 5.12 -14.92
C GLY A 173 10.71 4.80 -14.96
N VAL A 174 11.33 4.71 -13.78
CA VAL A 174 12.76 4.36 -13.62
C VAL A 174 13.03 2.95 -14.12
N LEU A 175 12.21 1.98 -13.73
CA LEU A 175 12.37 0.57 -14.12
C LEU A 175 11.95 0.30 -15.58
N LYS A 176 11.27 1.26 -16.25
CA LYS A 176 10.67 1.11 -17.58
C LYS A 176 9.71 -0.10 -17.68
N LYS A 177 9.09 -0.50 -16.56
CA LYS A 177 8.15 -1.64 -16.46
C LYS A 177 6.68 -1.17 -16.50
N LYS A 178 5.75 -2.12 -16.58
CA LYS A 178 4.30 -1.89 -16.65
C LYS A 178 3.59 -2.70 -15.57
N SER A 179 2.70 -2.08 -14.80
CA SER A 179 1.81 -2.75 -13.83
C SER A 179 0.50 -3.22 -14.48
N ALA A 180 0.59 -3.91 -15.61
CA ALA A 180 -0.58 -4.18 -16.47
C ALA A 180 -1.51 -5.29 -15.99
N ASN A 181 -1.17 -6.03 -14.92
CA ASN A 181 -1.90 -7.22 -14.47
C ASN A 181 -2.13 -7.22 -12.97
N THR A 182 -2.51 -6.06 -12.43
CA THR A 182 -2.60 -5.82 -10.99
C THR A 182 -4.07 -5.67 -10.60
N HIS A 183 -4.50 -6.33 -9.51
CA HIS A 183 -5.88 -6.33 -9.06
C HIS A 183 -6.11 -5.20 -8.06
N SER A 184 -6.17 -3.97 -8.55
CA SER A 184 -6.40 -2.78 -7.73
C SER A 184 -7.64 -2.82 -6.85
N LEU A 185 -8.70 -3.51 -7.27
CA LEU A 185 -9.91 -3.67 -6.44
C LEU A 185 -9.63 -4.39 -5.13
N LEU A 186 -8.69 -5.34 -5.13
CA LEU A 186 -8.32 -6.05 -3.90
C LEU A 186 -7.61 -5.12 -2.91
N VAL A 187 -6.91 -4.09 -3.39
CA VAL A 187 -6.27 -3.07 -2.54
C VAL A 187 -7.30 -2.04 -2.06
N VAL A 188 -8.19 -1.59 -2.94
CA VAL A 188 -9.16 -0.52 -2.64
C VAL A 188 -10.22 -0.97 -1.64
N ILE A 189 -10.72 -2.20 -1.71
CA ILE A 189 -11.81 -2.67 -0.86
C ILE A 189 -11.41 -2.62 0.64
N PRO A 190 -10.30 -3.23 1.08
CA PRO A 190 -9.85 -3.10 2.46
C PRO A 190 -9.62 -1.65 2.87
N LEU A 191 -8.98 -0.83 2.04
CA LEU A 191 -8.75 0.58 2.36
C LEU A 191 -10.06 1.34 2.54
N ALA A 192 -11.10 1.09 1.75
CA ALA A 192 -12.41 1.72 1.91
C ALA A 192 -13.15 1.27 3.18
N VAL A 193 -12.95 0.02 3.62
CA VAL A 193 -13.55 -0.50 4.86
C VAL A 193 -12.93 0.16 6.10
N PHE A 194 -11.60 0.29 6.11
CA PHE A 194 -10.84 0.77 7.27
C PHE A 194 -10.62 2.29 7.28
N MET A 195 -10.50 2.92 6.12
CA MET A 195 -10.24 4.35 5.96
C MET A 195 -11.42 4.99 5.24
N ARG A 196 -12.48 5.30 5.99
CA ARG A 196 -13.72 5.83 5.41
C ARG A 196 -13.53 7.30 5.03
N PRO A 197 -13.90 7.71 3.81
CA PRO A 197 -13.72 9.09 3.37
C PRO A 197 -14.71 10.08 4.00
N PHE A 198 -15.87 9.59 4.46
CA PHE A 198 -16.89 10.39 5.14
C PHE A 198 -17.67 9.54 6.15
N ALA A 199 -18.36 10.20 7.08
CA ALA A 199 -19.29 9.56 8.01
C ALA A 199 -20.71 10.01 7.70
N MET A 200 -21.65 9.07 7.63
CA MET A 200 -23.05 9.38 7.36
C MET A 200 -23.86 9.19 8.63
N GLU A 201 -24.07 10.28 9.38
CA GLU A 201 -24.79 10.26 10.66
C GLU A 201 -26.33 10.20 10.50
N SER A 202 -26.84 10.51 9.30
CA SER A 202 -28.28 10.60 9.00
C SER A 202 -28.97 9.25 8.84
N PHE A 203 -28.24 8.17 8.55
CA PHE A 203 -28.76 6.80 8.50
C PHE A 203 -28.28 6.02 9.73
N GLY A 204 -29.09 5.07 10.22
CA GLY A 204 -28.69 4.22 11.36
C GLY A 204 -27.30 3.62 11.17
N ALA A 205 -26.55 3.45 12.27
CA ALA A 205 -25.10 3.20 12.26
C ALA A 205 -24.62 2.14 11.25
N LEU A 206 -25.39 1.06 11.07
CA LEU A 206 -25.05 -0.03 10.16
C LEU A 206 -25.28 0.33 8.68
N LEU A 207 -26.38 1.01 8.35
CA LEU A 207 -26.68 1.44 6.98
C LEU A 207 -25.75 2.58 6.54
N GLY A 208 -25.47 3.53 7.43
CA GLY A 208 -24.47 4.58 7.17
C GLY A 208 -23.10 3.98 6.89
N GLN A 209 -22.68 2.98 7.68
CA GLN A 209 -21.42 2.27 7.47
C GLN A 209 -21.36 1.53 6.12
N ILE A 210 -22.40 0.78 5.75
CA ILE A 210 -22.45 0.11 4.43
C ILE A 210 -22.35 1.14 3.30
N TRP A 211 -23.06 2.27 3.43
CA TRP A 211 -23.08 3.31 2.41
C TRP A 211 -21.71 3.97 2.22
N THR A 212 -21.05 4.34 3.32
CA THR A 212 -19.70 4.96 3.30
C THR A 212 -18.63 4.08 2.65
N ILE A 213 -18.82 2.75 2.65
CA ILE A 213 -17.93 1.80 1.99
C ILE A 213 -18.34 1.58 0.53
N ALA A 214 -19.64 1.45 0.25
CA ALA A 214 -20.16 1.14 -1.07
C ALA A 214 -19.92 2.27 -2.07
N VAL A 215 -20.16 3.53 -1.68
CA VAL A 215 -20.06 4.69 -2.59
C VAL A 215 -18.65 4.86 -3.19
N PRO A 216 -17.56 4.89 -2.42
CA PRO A 216 -16.21 4.96 -2.97
C PRO A 216 -15.89 3.82 -3.93
N ILE A 217 -16.32 2.59 -3.61
CA ILE A 217 -16.05 1.40 -4.42
C ILE A 217 -16.81 1.47 -5.76
N ILE A 218 -18.07 1.89 -5.75
CA ILE A 218 -18.88 2.03 -6.97
C ILE A 218 -18.29 3.11 -7.88
N LEU A 219 -17.93 4.27 -7.31
CA LEU A 219 -17.26 5.33 -8.06
C LEU A 219 -15.93 4.86 -8.65
N PHE A 220 -15.13 4.12 -7.87
CA PHE A 220 -13.88 3.55 -8.36
C PHE A 220 -14.08 2.58 -9.51
N MET A 221 -15.06 1.68 -9.42
CA MET A 221 -15.39 0.76 -10.51
C MET A 221 -15.78 1.51 -11.79
N SER A 222 -16.59 2.57 -11.66
CA SER A 222 -16.96 3.44 -12.78
C SER A 222 -15.73 4.08 -13.43
N VAL A 223 -14.85 4.71 -12.63
CA VAL A 223 -13.62 5.35 -13.13
C VAL A 223 -12.68 4.33 -13.75
N LYS A 224 -12.55 3.13 -13.16
CA LYS A 224 -11.69 2.07 -13.67
C LYS A 224 -12.10 1.61 -15.09
N VAL A 225 -13.40 1.54 -15.37
CA VAL A 225 -13.89 1.23 -16.73
C VAL A 225 -13.42 2.30 -17.72
N THR A 226 -13.53 3.58 -17.37
CA THR A 226 -13.08 4.69 -18.21
C THR A 226 -11.56 4.70 -18.38
N LEU A 227 -10.80 4.45 -17.31
CA LEU A 227 -9.33 4.41 -17.33
C LEU A 227 -8.77 3.30 -18.23
N LYS A 228 -9.52 2.22 -18.47
CA LYS A 228 -9.13 1.15 -19.42
C LYS A 228 -8.95 1.70 -20.85
N PHE A 229 -9.73 2.71 -21.22
CA PHE A 229 -9.70 3.34 -22.55
C PHE A 229 -8.83 4.60 -22.61
N ALA A 230 -8.36 5.10 -21.45
CA ALA A 230 -7.52 6.28 -21.39
C ALA A 230 -6.11 6.02 -21.96
N ARG A 231 -5.59 6.99 -22.73
CA ARG A 231 -4.20 6.98 -23.22
C ARG A 231 -3.23 7.42 -22.12
N THR A 232 -3.02 6.55 -21.14
CA THR A 232 -2.03 6.78 -20.07
C THR A 232 -0.63 6.37 -20.52
N SER A 233 0.38 7.10 -20.05
CA SER A 233 1.78 6.75 -20.33
C SER A 233 2.14 5.41 -19.69
N ARG A 234 3.20 4.78 -20.20
CA ARG A 234 3.63 3.43 -19.79
C ARG A 234 3.83 3.28 -18.28
N ALA A 235 4.32 4.33 -17.62
CA ALA A 235 4.63 4.33 -16.19
C ALA A 235 3.38 4.42 -15.30
N TYR A 236 2.35 5.15 -15.76
CA TYR A 236 1.12 5.39 -15.00
C TYR A 236 0.05 4.32 -15.23
N LYS A 237 0.16 3.54 -16.30
CA LYS A 237 -0.88 2.59 -16.69
C LYS A 237 -1.06 1.47 -15.66
N GLY A 238 -2.33 1.20 -15.29
CA GLY A 238 -2.71 0.15 -14.34
C GLY A 238 -2.85 0.68 -12.92
N LEU A 239 -2.24 -0.01 -11.95
CA LEU A 239 -2.34 0.31 -10.52
C LEU A 239 -2.01 1.79 -10.18
N PRO A 240 -0.97 2.43 -10.75
CA PRO A 240 -0.61 3.80 -10.35
C PRO A 240 -1.72 4.82 -10.64
N VAL A 241 -2.26 4.86 -11.87
CA VAL A 241 -3.37 5.78 -12.21
C VAL A 241 -4.65 5.46 -11.45
N GLU A 242 -4.89 4.19 -11.14
CA GLU A 242 -6.04 3.76 -10.34
C GLU A 242 -5.92 4.26 -8.89
N MET A 243 -4.73 4.22 -8.28
CA MET A 243 -4.51 4.83 -6.96
C MET A 243 -4.65 6.35 -6.97
N LEU A 244 -4.16 7.03 -8.03
CA LEU A 244 -4.37 8.48 -8.18
C LEU A 244 -5.85 8.83 -8.27
N ALA A 245 -6.61 8.08 -9.08
CA ALA A 245 -8.05 8.24 -9.20
C ALA A 245 -8.77 8.06 -7.85
N MET A 246 -8.34 7.08 -7.04
CA MET A 246 -8.86 6.91 -5.67
C MET A 246 -8.59 8.13 -4.78
N GLY A 247 -7.41 8.72 -4.87
CA GLY A 247 -7.09 9.96 -4.15
C GLY A 247 -8.05 11.09 -4.50
N PHE A 248 -8.35 11.27 -5.80
CA PHE A 248 -9.35 12.26 -6.24
C PHE A 248 -10.76 11.93 -5.79
N ILE A 249 -11.19 10.66 -5.84
CA ILE A 249 -12.51 10.25 -5.33
C ILE A 249 -12.62 10.56 -3.85
N TYR A 250 -11.60 10.23 -3.05
CA TYR A 250 -11.60 10.52 -1.62
C TYR A 250 -11.66 12.02 -1.35
N MET A 251 -10.93 12.83 -2.12
CA MET A 251 -10.95 14.29 -1.99
C MET A 251 -12.32 14.89 -2.32
N ILE A 252 -13.05 14.33 -3.30
CA ILE A 252 -14.41 14.78 -3.61
C ILE A 252 -15.37 14.37 -2.48
N LEU A 253 -15.24 13.16 -1.96
CA LEU A 253 -16.13 12.63 -0.94
C LEU A 253 -15.89 13.22 0.45
N SER A 254 -14.66 13.62 0.78
CA SER A 254 -14.30 14.20 2.09
C SER A 254 -14.78 15.63 2.29
N ILE A 255 -15.32 16.27 1.25
CA ILE A 255 -15.92 17.61 1.33
C ILE A 255 -17.30 17.54 2.02
N TYR A 256 -17.92 16.36 2.08
CA TYR A 256 -19.25 16.10 2.63
C TYR A 256 -19.17 15.39 3.98
#